data_AF-A0A520RTY3-F1
#
_entry.id   AF-A0A520RTY3-F1
#
_cell.length_a   1.000
_cell.length_b   1.000
_cell.length_c   1.000
_cell.angle_alpha   90.00
_cell.angle_beta   90.00
_cell.angle_gamma   90.00
#
_symmetry.space_group_name_H-M   'P 1'
#
loop_
_entity.id
_entity.type
_entity.pdbx_description
1 polymer ?
#
loop_
_entity_poly.entity_id
_entity_poly.type
_entity_poly.pdbx_seq_one_letter_code
_entity_poly.pdbx_strand_id
1 'polypeptide(L)' 'MKKWFLVCLMFVTPLALADGHGDLGLEKRQPDAPMNVTSVVLGEEVTSVSAEGDMEGYGKVYVTYHLSYNVARTGGTV' A
#
# COMPACT_ATOMS: atom_id res chain seq x y z
N MET A 1 -23.20 -30.04 44.39
CA MET A 1 -23.22 -28.62 43.92
C MET A 1 -21.84 -28.07 43.50
N LYS A 2 -20.72 -28.51 44.09
CA LYS A 2 -19.37 -27.99 43.72
C LYS A 2 -18.88 -28.29 42.29
N LYS A 3 -19.26 -29.43 41.69
CA LYS A 3 -18.81 -29.81 40.33
C LYS A 3 -19.41 -28.95 39.20
N TRP A 4 -20.56 -28.33 39.45
CA TRP A 4 -21.26 -27.47 38.48
C TRP A 4 -20.61 -26.09 38.38
N PHE A 5 -19.96 -25.65 39.46
CA PHE A 5 -19.24 -24.38 39.50
C PHE A 5 -17.98 -24.39 38.62
N LEU A 6 -17.32 -25.54 38.52
CA LEU A 6 -16.13 -25.75 37.68
C LEU A 6 -16.47 -25.74 36.19
N VAL A 7 -17.67 -26.17 35.81
CA VAL A 7 -18.15 -26.15 34.41
C VAL A 7 -18.44 -24.72 33.96
N CYS A 8 -19.06 -23.89 34.80
CA CYS A 8 -19.25 -22.46 34.48
C CYS A 8 -17.91 -21.71 34.29
N LEU A 9 -16.88 -22.10 35.03
CA LEU A 9 -15.57 -21.44 34.96
C LEU A 9 -14.83 -21.72 33.63
N MET A 10 -15.12 -22.84 32.95
CA MET A 10 -14.57 -23.16 31.63
C MET A 10 -15.29 -22.44 30.47
N PHE A 11 -16.48 -21.86 30.70
CA PHE A 11 -17.17 -21.01 29.70
C PHE A 11 -16.67 -19.56 29.68
N VAL A 12 -15.78 -19.18 30.61
CA VAL A 12 -15.15 -17.86 30.68
C VAL A 12 -13.71 -17.91 30.13
N THR A 13 -13.40 -18.87 29.26
CA THR A 13 -12.20 -18.75 28.42
C THR A 13 -12.31 -17.44 27.64
N PRO A 14 -11.31 -16.54 27.69
CA PRO A 14 -11.41 -15.29 26.97
C PRO A 14 -11.60 -15.62 25.50
N LEU A 15 -12.68 -15.08 24.92
CA LEU A 15 -12.73 -14.81 23.49
C LEU A 15 -11.47 -14.01 23.20
N ALA A 16 -10.41 -14.68 22.76
CA ALA A 16 -9.25 -14.03 22.22
C ALA A 16 -9.74 -13.36 20.94
N LEU A 17 -10.29 -12.16 21.08
CA LEU A 17 -10.50 -11.19 20.02
C LEU A 17 -9.11 -10.76 19.56
N ALA A 18 -8.39 -11.69 18.94
CA ALA A 18 -7.21 -11.41 18.16
C ALA A 18 -7.66 -10.90 16.78
N ASP A 19 -8.54 -9.90 16.78
CA ASP A 19 -8.73 -9.04 15.61
C ASP A 19 -7.98 -7.74 15.90
N GLY A 20 -6.66 -7.88 16.04
CA GLY A 20 -5.73 -6.77 16.22
C GLY A 20 -5.46 -6.02 14.92
N HIS A 21 -6.30 -6.19 13.89
CA HIS A 21 -6.26 -5.41 12.67
C HIS A 21 -6.97 -4.07 12.89
N GLY A 22 -6.51 -3.31 13.89
CA GLY A 22 -6.79 -1.88 13.91
C GLY A 22 -6.26 -1.25 12.62
N ASP A 23 -6.90 -0.17 12.17
CA ASP A 23 -6.43 0.60 11.02
C ASP A 23 -4.93 0.91 11.17
N LEU A 24 -4.17 0.81 10.07
CA LEU A 24 -2.70 0.88 10.09
C LEU A 24 -2.16 2.27 10.48
N GLY A 25 -3.04 3.22 10.81
CA GLY A 25 -2.67 4.57 11.28
C GLY A 25 -1.76 5.29 10.29
N LEU A 26 -1.92 5.00 8.99
CA LEU A 26 -1.03 5.52 7.96
C LEU A 26 -1.34 7.00 7.72
N GLU A 27 -0.41 7.85 8.12
CA GLU A 27 -0.41 9.26 7.78
C GLU A 27 0.71 9.58 6.77
N LYS A 28 0.48 10.61 5.95
CA LYS A 28 1.52 11.09 5.05
C LYS A 28 2.66 11.67 5.88
N ARG A 29 3.88 11.20 5.63
CA ARG A 29 5.09 11.72 6.31
C ARG A 29 5.47 13.14 5.90
N GLN A 30 4.97 13.61 4.75
CA GLN A 30 5.23 14.94 4.19
C GLN A 30 4.13 15.31 3.16
N PRO A 31 4.03 16.58 2.73
CA PRO A 31 3.16 16.98 1.63
C PRO A 31 3.49 16.27 0.31
N ASP A 32 2.54 16.25 -0.62
CA ASP A 32 2.78 15.70 -1.96
C ASP A 32 3.77 16.59 -2.72
N ALA A 33 4.79 15.97 -3.31
CA ALA A 33 5.74 16.66 -4.18
C ALA A 33 5.37 16.43 -5.65
N PRO A 34 5.34 17.47 -6.51
CA PRO A 34 5.13 17.29 -7.93
C PRO A 34 6.32 16.58 -8.58
N MET A 35 6.04 15.67 -9.50
CA MET A 35 7.05 14.98 -10.31
C MET A 35 7.14 15.60 -11.70
N ASN A 36 8.35 15.92 -12.14
CA ASN A 36 8.65 16.41 -13.49
C ASN A 36 9.09 15.26 -14.39
N VAL A 37 8.33 14.98 -15.45
CA VAL A 37 8.68 13.92 -16.42
C VAL A 37 9.93 14.34 -17.20
N THR A 38 10.95 13.50 -17.17
CA THR A 38 12.23 13.72 -17.86
C THR A 38 12.33 12.94 -19.16
N SER A 39 11.68 11.78 -19.26
CA SER A 39 11.64 11.02 -20.51
C SER A 39 10.43 10.09 -20.59
N VAL A 40 10.00 9.81 -21.82
CA VAL A 40 9.00 8.81 -22.15
C VAL A 40 9.53 7.96 -23.29
N VAL A 41 9.59 6.64 -23.07
CA VAL A 41 9.96 5.65 -24.09
C VAL A 41 8.72 4.80 -24.37
N LEU A 42 8.15 4.97 -25.57
CA LEU A 42 7.01 4.20 -26.01
C LEU A 42 7.49 2.87 -26.61
N GLY A 43 7.05 1.76 -26.03
CA GLY A 43 7.22 0.43 -26.60
C GLY A 43 5.91 -0.15 -27.10
N GLU A 44 6.01 -1.30 -27.76
CA GLU A 44 4.82 -2.03 -28.21
C GLU A 44 4.10 -2.66 -27.02
N GLU A 45 4.80 -3.29 -26.08
CA GLU A 45 4.18 -3.94 -24.92
C GLU A 45 4.19 -3.06 -23.65
N VAL A 46 5.26 -2.28 -23.48
CA VAL A 46 5.51 -1.47 -22.28
C VAL A 46 5.94 -0.06 -22.66
N THR A 47 5.41 0.93 -21.95
CA THR A 47 5.92 2.30 -21.95
C THR A 47 6.67 2.58 -20.66
N SER A 48 7.85 3.19 -20.78
CA SER A 48 8.63 3.62 -19.63
C SER A 48 8.56 5.14 -19.48
N VAL A 49 8.13 5.64 -18.33
CA VAL A 49 8.05 7.07 -18.00
C VAL A 49 9.00 7.35 -16.86
N SER A 50 10.04 8.15 -17.11
CA SER A 50 10.95 8.60 -16.06
C SER A 50 10.59 10.00 -15.60
N ALA A 51 10.64 10.23 -14.29
CA ALA A 51 10.39 11.53 -13.69
C ALA A 51 11.33 11.79 -12.51
N GLU A 52 11.50 13.07 -12.18
CA GLU A 52 12.26 13.52 -11.02
C GLU A 52 11.42 14.47 -10.16
N GLY A 53 11.68 14.50 -8.86
CA GLY A 53 10.99 15.40 -7.93
C GLY A 53 11.89 15.80 -6.79
N ASP A 54 11.56 16.91 -6.14
CA ASP A 54 12.20 17.34 -4.90
C ASP A 54 11.26 17.00 -3.73
N MET A 55 11.70 16.10 -2.85
CA MET A 55 10.93 15.61 -1.70
C MET A 55 11.50 16.16 -0.39
N GLU A 56 11.92 17.43 -0.39
CA GLU A 56 12.38 18.18 0.79
C GLU A 56 13.35 17.38 1.67
N GLY A 57 12.86 16.82 2.78
CA GLY A 57 13.65 16.02 3.72
C GLY A 57 14.28 14.75 3.12
N TYR A 58 13.79 14.29 1.96
CA TYR A 58 14.33 13.15 1.21
C TYR A 58 15.16 13.59 -0.01
N GLY A 59 15.18 14.90 -0.30
CA GLY A 59 15.93 15.49 -1.40
C GLY A 59 15.42 15.08 -2.79
N LYS A 60 16.32 15.10 -3.77
CA LYS A 60 15.97 14.81 -5.17
C LYS A 60 15.77 13.31 -5.40
N VAL A 61 14.59 12.95 -5.85
CA VAL A 61 14.21 11.57 -6.19
C VAL A 61 14.05 11.39 -7.69
N TYR A 62 14.25 10.16 -8.16
CA TYR A 62 14.06 9.75 -9.54
C TYR A 62 13.20 8.49 -9.54
N VAL A 63 12.19 8.45 -10.40
CA VAL A 63 11.27 7.32 -10.56
C VAL A 63 11.18 6.95 -12.02
N THR A 64 11.04 5.66 -12.30
CA THR A 64 10.67 5.15 -13.61
C THR A 64 9.46 4.24 -13.46
N TYR A 65 8.36 4.59 -14.14
CA TYR A 65 7.14 3.80 -14.21
C TYR A 65 7.15 2.95 -15.48
N HIS A 66 6.83 1.67 -15.35
CA HIS A 66 6.69 0.75 -16.49
C HIS A 66 5.21 0.40 -16.69
N LEU A 67 4.56 1.09 -17.63
CA LEU A 67 3.17 0.87 -17.98
C LEU A 67 3.06 -0.28 -18.98
N SER A 68 2.49 -1.41 -18.55
CA SER A 68 2.13 -2.54 -19.42
C SER A 68 0.73 -2.33 -20.00
N TYR A 69 0.58 -2.38 -21.32
CA TYR A 69 -0.71 -2.09 -21.97
C TYR A 69 -1.75 -3.19 -21.76
N ASN A 70 -3.02 -2.78 -21.60
CA ASN A 70 -4.17 -3.67 -21.74
C ASN A 70 -4.40 -4.05 -23.22
N VAL A 71 -5.22 -5.08 -23.46
CA VAL A 71 -5.51 -5.58 -24.82
C VAL A 71 -6.05 -4.49 -25.75
N ALA A 72 -6.87 -3.58 -25.23
CA ALA A 72 -7.45 -2.48 -25.99
C ALA A 72 -6.48 -1.31 -26.26
N ARG A 73 -5.28 -1.32 -25.66
CA ARG A 73 -4.28 -0.25 -25.72
C ARG A 73 -4.78 1.14 -25.31
N THR A 74 -5.80 1.20 -24.47
CA THR A 74 -6.37 2.44 -23.92
C THR A 74 -5.93 2.73 -22.49
N GLY A 75 -5.20 1.79 -21.88
CA GLY A 75 -4.70 1.88 -20.51
C GLY A 75 -3.79 0.71 -20.19
N GLY A 76 -3.54 0.48 -18.91
CA GLY A 76 -2.61 -0.55 -18.47
C GLY A 76 -2.40 -0.58 -16.97
N THR A 77 -1.40 -1.34 -16.54
CA THR A 77 -0.95 -1.42 -15.15
C THR A 77 0.49 -0.94 -15.05
N VAL A 78 0.79 -0.25 -13.95
CA VAL A 78 2.14 0.17 -13.56
C VAL A 78 2.56 -0.63 -12.34
#